data_AF-A0A518HNR6-F1
#
_entry.id   AF-A0A518HNR6-F1
#
_cell.length_a   1.000
_cell.length_b   1.000
_cell.length_c   1.000
_cell.angle_alpha   90.00
_cell.angle_beta   90.00
_cell.angle_gamma   90.00
#
_symmetry.space_group_name_H-M   'P 1'
#
loop_
_entity.id
_entity.type
_entity.pdbx_description
1 polymer ?
#
loop_
_entity_poly.entity_id
_entity_poly.type
_entity_poly.pdbx_seq_one_letter_code
_entity_poly.pdbx_strand_id
1 'polypeptide(L)'
;MKESGHYSIAGFFFQQLAAASDALKLYFNDDSNTDPVAVFVLEKHGQDGVVRPVRGNTGRTKLIQYKYSSVGAKIEPSDLRDILDAFLRSVNASGGETKDFEYCLTTNRERDDEANRWFAESKSPKAFKEFLHKNLDADSAKKYKFTVLYPIFSNLTFEPCDLASCKKEIAQIADRHGMHDHEVEIGINAIVGFLDSVAKSPGEREVTRQLLIKNLLGRNDPTSLTEDRSHGVQQAAVEQFKDFETDLAITTDREIFREIADAASMQPFVLVRGEGGCGKSVAMSGAAMANLASRGLPPGFALIVKASELSGTSIQRAVAEWRHQVENPDQNSWRRSVSRLERACPGRPCLAVYVDGVDERNGLQGLPPEARSFLTQLIFDACKEYSQSGVAQFSVVISCRNQDDLRGLSGGGFGFPFTPTPFVLKDFTPKEILSLLNELRFNETVTKRIRSHLSLRHGNPKNTSPSSDRPIDPTRMNIIHHPVLWRCFANLTNEEKHDFLDGGYDALSKLASTYIQWFYAKVEKRVGNLVLNAAQIALTKSAQRFVDDPERDGFRKEDWLDPCVEAGCPEISQDKVFQEAISAGVIDANQQTWKWKRPWLCEFLAKGVT
;
A
#
# COMPACT_ATOMS: atom_id res chain seq x y z
N MET A 1 -10.10 -3.77 -56.92
CA MET A 1 -11.03 -4.52 -56.04
C MET A 1 -10.35 -5.44 -55.01
N LYS A 2 -9.03 -5.34 -54.74
CA LYS A 2 -8.34 -6.19 -53.74
C LYS A 2 -8.00 -5.50 -52.40
N GLU A 3 -8.28 -4.21 -52.25
CA GLU A 3 -7.95 -3.45 -51.04
C GLU A 3 -9.14 -3.24 -50.07
N SER A 4 -10.37 -3.56 -50.47
CA SER A 4 -11.57 -3.27 -49.65
C SER A 4 -11.71 -4.14 -48.38
N GLY A 5 -11.16 -5.35 -48.39
CA GLY A 5 -11.25 -6.28 -47.26
C GLY A 5 -10.48 -5.80 -46.03
N HIS A 6 -9.24 -5.34 -46.21
CA HIS A 6 -8.38 -4.89 -45.11
C HIS A 6 -8.94 -3.62 -44.43
N TYR A 7 -9.48 -2.69 -45.20
CA TYR A 7 -10.09 -1.48 -44.66
C TYR A 7 -11.39 -1.75 -43.91
N SER A 8 -12.18 -2.72 -44.38
CA SER A 8 -13.42 -3.12 -43.69
C SER A 8 -13.13 -3.78 -42.34
N ILE A 9 -12.09 -4.63 -42.28
CA ILE A 9 -11.63 -5.25 -41.04
C ILE A 9 -11.11 -4.17 -40.06
N ALA A 10 -10.31 -3.22 -40.53
CA ALA A 10 -9.80 -2.14 -39.69
C ALA A 10 -10.94 -1.27 -39.11
N GLY A 11 -11.94 -0.92 -39.92
CA GLY A 11 -13.12 -0.18 -39.46
C GLY A 11 -13.91 -0.93 -38.39
N PHE A 12 -14.08 -2.24 -38.55
CA PHE A 12 -14.73 -3.10 -37.54
C PHE A 12 -13.95 -3.13 -36.22
N PHE A 13 -12.63 -3.30 -36.26
CA PHE A 13 -11.78 -3.23 -35.07
C PHE A 13 -11.91 -1.88 -34.34
N PHE A 14 -11.99 -0.78 -35.08
CA PHE A 14 -12.13 0.56 -34.50
C PHE A 14 -13.48 0.73 -33.81
N GLN A 15 -14.56 0.20 -34.41
CA GLN A 15 -15.87 0.16 -33.79
C GLN A 15 -15.87 -0.63 -32.48
N GLN A 16 -15.25 -1.81 -32.44
CA GLN A 16 -15.18 -2.62 -31.21
C GLN A 16 -14.33 -1.94 -30.13
N LEU A 17 -13.25 -1.25 -30.51
CA LEU A 17 -12.43 -0.50 -29.55
C LEU A 17 -13.16 0.71 -28.98
N ALA A 18 -13.92 1.43 -29.81
CA ALA A 18 -14.74 2.55 -29.38
C ALA A 18 -15.84 2.09 -28.42
N ALA A 19 -16.52 0.98 -28.76
CA ALA A 19 -17.48 0.35 -27.87
C ALA A 19 -16.86 -0.08 -26.53
N ALA A 20 -15.65 -0.63 -26.54
CA ALA A 20 -14.91 -0.95 -25.32
C ALA A 20 -14.65 0.30 -24.47
N SER A 21 -14.18 1.38 -25.10
CA SER A 21 -13.89 2.63 -24.39
C SER A 21 -15.15 3.24 -23.79
N ASP A 22 -16.24 3.35 -24.56
CA ASP A 22 -17.52 3.88 -24.08
C ASP A 22 -18.06 3.05 -22.92
N ALA A 23 -18.03 1.72 -23.04
CA ALA A 23 -18.47 0.83 -21.99
C ALA A 23 -17.62 1.01 -20.71
N LEU A 24 -16.31 1.17 -20.84
CA LEU A 24 -15.43 1.45 -19.70
C LEU A 24 -15.73 2.84 -19.09
N LYS A 25 -15.82 3.92 -19.87
CA LYS A 25 -16.13 5.29 -19.37
C LYS A 25 -17.35 5.34 -18.47
N LEU A 26 -18.42 4.64 -18.87
CA LEU A 26 -19.67 4.58 -18.12
C LEU A 26 -19.50 4.01 -16.71
N TYR A 27 -18.46 3.21 -16.49
CA TYR A 27 -18.18 2.53 -15.24
C TYR A 27 -17.01 3.10 -14.43
N PHE A 28 -16.24 4.04 -14.98
CA PHE A 28 -15.00 4.56 -14.35
C PHE A 28 -14.94 6.09 -14.22
N ASN A 29 -15.94 6.83 -14.70
CA ASN A 29 -16.03 8.28 -14.50
C ASN A 29 -16.48 8.68 -13.07
N ASP A 30 -16.99 7.74 -12.26
CA ASP A 30 -17.42 7.99 -10.89
C ASP A 30 -16.93 6.87 -9.98
N ASP A 31 -15.76 7.06 -9.36
CA ASP A 31 -15.14 6.10 -8.44
C ASP A 31 -15.96 5.86 -7.16
N SER A 32 -17.07 6.61 -6.96
CA SER A 32 -17.87 6.59 -5.73
C SER A 32 -19.06 5.62 -5.75
N ASN A 33 -19.41 5.04 -6.90
CA ASN A 33 -20.63 4.24 -7.03
C ASN A 33 -20.33 2.83 -7.56
N THR A 34 -20.51 1.82 -6.69
CA THR A 34 -20.43 0.41 -7.09
C THR A 34 -21.60 0.00 -7.98
N ASP A 35 -22.68 0.78 -7.95
CA ASP A 35 -23.86 0.53 -8.76
C ASP A 35 -23.69 1.16 -10.14
N PRO A 36 -23.86 0.37 -11.22
CA PRO A 36 -23.79 0.89 -12.56
C PRO A 36 -24.86 1.97 -12.75
N VAL A 37 -24.47 3.18 -13.17
CA VAL A 37 -25.45 4.24 -13.49
C VAL A 37 -26.18 3.92 -14.80
N ALA A 38 -25.54 3.11 -15.65
CA ALA A 38 -26.09 2.63 -16.91
C ALA A 38 -25.58 1.24 -17.31
N VAL A 39 -26.33 0.55 -18.16
CA VAL A 39 -25.98 -0.73 -18.77
C VAL A 39 -25.61 -0.52 -20.23
N PHE A 40 -24.43 -0.99 -20.62
CA PHE A 40 -24.00 -1.02 -22.02
C PHE A 40 -24.42 -2.35 -22.67
N VAL A 41 -25.09 -2.26 -23.81
CA VAL A 41 -25.54 -3.41 -24.61
C VAL A 41 -25.06 -3.23 -26.05
N LEU A 42 -24.47 -4.27 -26.62
CA LEU A 42 -24.06 -4.30 -28.03
C LEU A 42 -25.20 -4.82 -28.92
N GLU A 43 -25.33 -4.17 -30.08
CA GLU A 43 -26.18 -4.51 -31.22
C GLU A 43 -27.56 -5.11 -30.90
N LYS A 44 -28.60 -4.25 -30.88
CA LYS A 44 -29.98 -4.69 -30.56
C LYS A 44 -30.85 -4.81 -31.80
N HIS A 45 -30.95 -3.74 -32.58
CA HIS A 45 -32.01 -3.54 -33.58
C HIS A 45 -31.58 -2.67 -34.78
N GLY A 46 -30.28 -2.44 -34.94
CA GLY A 46 -29.70 -1.66 -36.05
C GLY A 46 -28.66 -0.63 -35.61
N GLN A 47 -28.73 -0.15 -34.36
CA GLN A 47 -27.66 0.58 -33.69
C GLN A 47 -26.53 -0.36 -33.26
N ASP A 48 -25.33 0.19 -33.09
CA ASP A 48 -24.16 -0.61 -32.72
C ASP A 48 -24.01 -0.73 -31.19
N GLY A 49 -24.38 0.31 -30.45
CA GLY A 49 -24.33 0.33 -28.98
C GLY A 49 -25.57 0.97 -28.36
N VAL A 50 -25.91 0.56 -27.14
CA VAL A 50 -26.99 1.13 -26.33
C VAL A 50 -26.52 1.34 -24.92
N VAL A 51 -26.76 2.54 -24.38
CA VAL A 51 -26.58 2.86 -22.96
C VAL A 51 -27.96 3.07 -22.35
N ARG A 52 -28.34 2.21 -21.41
CA ARG A 52 -29.61 2.33 -20.69
C ARG A 52 -29.37 2.80 -19.26
N PRO A 53 -30.10 3.80 -18.75
CA PRO A 53 -30.05 4.11 -17.34
C PRO A 53 -30.50 2.90 -16.50
N VAL A 54 -29.87 2.68 -15.36
CA VAL A 54 -30.33 1.66 -14.40
C VAL A 54 -31.66 2.08 -13.78
N ARG A 55 -32.51 1.10 -13.43
CA ARG A 55 -33.86 1.33 -12.88
C ARG A 55 -33.82 2.36 -11.75
N GLY A 56 -34.61 3.42 -11.88
CA GLY A 56 -34.70 4.52 -10.91
C GLY A 56 -33.97 5.79 -11.34
N ASN A 57 -33.14 5.74 -12.38
CA ASN A 57 -32.49 6.91 -12.94
C ASN A 57 -33.32 7.49 -14.10
N THR A 58 -33.51 8.82 -14.13
CA THR A 58 -34.40 9.51 -15.09
C THR A 58 -33.73 9.80 -16.45
N GLY A 59 -32.58 9.20 -16.72
CA GLY A 59 -31.86 9.39 -17.99
C GLY A 59 -32.63 8.85 -19.20
N ARG A 60 -32.35 9.38 -20.39
CA ARG A 60 -32.82 8.80 -21.65
C ARG A 60 -31.94 7.62 -22.06
N THR A 61 -32.47 6.74 -22.91
CA THR A 61 -31.65 5.67 -23.51
C THR A 61 -30.79 6.27 -24.62
N LYS A 62 -29.45 6.17 -24.52
CA LYS A 62 -28.53 6.63 -25.57
C LYS A 62 -28.32 5.50 -26.58
N LEU A 63 -28.59 5.77 -27.85
CA LEU A 63 -28.30 4.90 -28.99
C LEU A 63 -27.03 5.40 -29.67
N ILE A 64 -26.10 4.50 -29.93
CA ILE A 64 -24.79 4.82 -30.48
C ILE A 64 -24.60 4.11 -31.82
N GLN A 65 -24.13 4.85 -32.81
CA GLN A 65 -23.61 4.34 -34.08
C GLN A 65 -22.13 4.67 -34.18
N TYR A 66 -21.34 3.67 -34.54
CA TYR A 66 -19.90 3.78 -34.73
C TYR A 66 -19.60 3.81 -36.23
N LYS A 67 -18.91 4.85 -36.69
CA LYS A 67 -18.43 4.90 -38.08
C LYS A 67 -16.97 5.23 -38.08
N TYR A 68 -16.15 4.33 -38.61
CA TYR A 68 -14.72 4.50 -38.60
C TYR A 68 -14.13 4.26 -39.97
N SER A 69 -13.07 5.01 -40.29
CA SER A 69 -12.28 4.83 -41.51
C SER A 69 -10.80 4.81 -41.18
N SER A 70 -10.08 3.85 -41.76
CA SER A 70 -8.62 3.79 -41.72
C SER A 70 -7.94 4.70 -42.74
N VAL A 71 -8.70 5.27 -43.69
CA VAL A 71 -8.18 6.14 -44.77
C VAL A 71 -8.68 7.58 -44.63
N GLY A 72 -9.32 7.92 -43.51
CA GLY A 72 -9.87 9.26 -43.29
C GLY A 72 -11.04 9.62 -44.21
N ALA A 73 -11.80 8.62 -44.68
CA ALA A 73 -12.99 8.89 -45.50
C ALA A 73 -13.97 9.81 -44.76
N LYS A 74 -14.50 10.83 -45.42
CA LYS A 74 -15.43 11.79 -44.81
C LYS A 74 -16.84 11.22 -44.73
N ILE A 75 -17.66 11.64 -43.77
CA ILE A 75 -19.06 11.19 -43.65
C ILE A 75 -19.88 11.71 -44.85
N GLU A 76 -20.45 10.81 -45.64
CA GLU A 76 -21.25 11.15 -46.83
C GLU A 76 -22.76 11.17 -46.55
N PRO A 77 -23.59 11.72 -47.48
CA PRO A 77 -25.04 11.72 -47.33
C PRO A 77 -25.69 10.33 -47.30
N SER A 78 -25.12 9.38 -48.02
CA SER A 78 -25.46 7.96 -47.95
C SER A 78 -25.24 7.41 -46.53
N ASP A 79 -24.06 7.65 -45.95
CA ASP A 79 -23.74 7.19 -44.59
C ASP A 79 -24.76 7.72 -43.57
N LEU A 80 -25.12 9.01 -43.64
CA LEU A 80 -26.08 9.57 -42.69
C LEU A 80 -27.46 8.94 -42.83
N ARG A 81 -27.93 8.66 -44.06
CA ARG A 81 -29.21 7.96 -44.26
C ARG A 81 -29.20 6.60 -43.59
N ASP A 82 -28.12 5.84 -43.74
CA ASP A 82 -27.98 4.52 -43.15
C ASP A 82 -27.95 4.57 -41.62
N ILE A 83 -27.26 5.57 -41.05
CA ILE A 83 -27.20 5.83 -39.60
C ILE A 83 -28.59 6.19 -39.06
N LEU A 84 -29.31 7.10 -39.71
CA LEU A 84 -30.64 7.52 -39.26
C LEU A 84 -31.67 6.40 -39.39
N ASP A 85 -31.58 5.59 -40.46
CA ASP A 85 -32.45 4.42 -40.63
C ASP A 85 -32.15 3.34 -39.57
N ALA A 86 -30.87 3.13 -39.23
CA ALA A 86 -30.45 2.27 -38.13
C ALA A 86 -31.05 2.69 -36.78
N PHE A 87 -31.00 3.98 -36.45
CA PHE A 87 -31.65 4.49 -35.25
C PHE A 87 -33.17 4.34 -35.30
N LEU A 88 -33.81 4.63 -36.43
CA LEU A 88 -35.25 4.47 -36.56
C LEU A 88 -35.70 3.02 -36.35
N ARG A 89 -34.99 2.05 -36.93
CA ARG A 89 -35.24 0.61 -36.68
C ARG A 89 -35.14 0.28 -35.20
N SER A 90 -34.16 0.88 -34.51
CA SER A 90 -33.93 0.68 -33.08
C SER A 90 -35.04 1.23 -32.20
N VAL A 91 -35.51 2.45 -32.50
CA VAL A 91 -36.65 3.07 -31.83
C VAL A 91 -37.90 2.23 -32.03
N ASN A 92 -38.22 1.86 -33.28
CA ASN A 92 -39.41 1.07 -33.59
C ASN A 92 -39.41 -0.29 -32.88
N ALA A 93 -38.27 -0.98 -32.87
CA ALA A 93 -38.15 -2.28 -32.22
C ALA A 93 -38.23 -2.19 -30.69
N SER A 94 -37.85 -1.05 -30.10
CA SER A 94 -38.01 -0.80 -28.67
C SER A 94 -39.44 -0.45 -28.24
N GLY A 95 -40.32 -0.13 -29.19
CA GLY A 95 -41.69 0.33 -28.92
C GLY A 95 -41.81 1.73 -28.30
N GLY A 96 -40.70 2.48 -28.20
CA GLY A 96 -40.68 3.85 -27.68
C GLY A 96 -40.87 4.92 -28.75
N GLU A 97 -40.93 6.19 -28.33
CA GLU A 97 -40.96 7.34 -29.24
C GLU A 97 -39.56 7.94 -29.41
N THR A 98 -39.31 8.64 -30.53
CA THR A 98 -37.98 9.21 -30.82
C THR A 98 -37.46 10.17 -29.76
N LYS A 99 -38.35 10.77 -28.95
CA LYS A 99 -38.02 11.72 -27.87
C LYS A 99 -37.47 11.05 -26.61
N ASP A 100 -37.67 9.74 -26.47
CA ASP A 100 -37.24 8.95 -25.30
C ASP A 100 -35.76 8.53 -25.41
N PHE A 101 -35.14 8.83 -26.54
CA PHE A 101 -33.77 8.43 -26.87
C PHE A 101 -32.86 9.63 -27.10
N GLU A 102 -31.58 9.43 -26.78
CA GLU A 102 -30.47 10.26 -27.23
C GLU A 102 -29.75 9.53 -28.36
N TYR A 103 -29.28 10.25 -29.37
CA TYR A 103 -28.61 9.65 -30.53
C TYR A 103 -27.18 10.15 -30.60
N CYS A 104 -26.24 9.26 -30.84
CA CYS A 104 -24.83 9.59 -30.87
C CYS A 104 -24.13 8.89 -32.03
N LEU A 105 -23.40 9.68 -32.84
CA LEU A 105 -22.47 9.18 -33.83
C LEU A 105 -21.05 9.36 -33.31
N THR A 106 -20.40 8.24 -33.01
CA THR A 106 -18.99 8.20 -32.57
C THR A 106 -18.11 7.80 -33.74
N THR A 107 -17.15 8.64 -34.11
CA THR A 107 -16.43 8.47 -35.38
C THR A 107 -15.07 9.19 -35.42
N ASN A 108 -14.11 8.63 -36.16
CA ASN A 108 -12.85 9.28 -36.52
C ASN A 108 -12.87 9.93 -37.91
N ARG A 109 -13.99 9.81 -38.64
CA ARG A 109 -14.17 10.37 -39.99
C ARG A 109 -14.40 11.87 -39.88
N GLU A 110 -13.61 12.64 -40.63
CA GLU A 110 -13.84 14.08 -40.74
C GLU A 110 -15.21 14.36 -41.35
N ARG A 111 -15.83 15.45 -40.89
CA ARG A 111 -16.99 16.01 -41.56
C ARG A 111 -16.49 16.86 -42.72
N ASP A 112 -17.05 16.64 -43.91
CA ASP A 112 -16.82 17.58 -45.01
C ASP A 112 -17.52 18.92 -44.74
N ASP A 113 -17.25 19.93 -45.57
CA ASP A 113 -17.84 21.27 -45.42
C ASP A 113 -19.36 21.26 -45.56
N GLU A 114 -19.91 20.22 -46.17
CA GLU A 114 -21.34 20.03 -46.34
C GLU A 114 -21.96 19.46 -45.05
N ALA A 115 -21.37 18.40 -44.49
CA ALA A 115 -21.68 17.83 -43.19
C ALA A 115 -21.54 18.85 -42.06
N ASN A 116 -20.47 19.64 -42.07
CA ASN A 116 -20.31 20.74 -41.12
C ASN A 116 -21.45 21.75 -41.22
N ARG A 117 -21.90 22.10 -42.44
CA ARG A 117 -23.08 22.96 -42.62
C ARG A 117 -24.35 22.29 -42.10
N TRP A 118 -24.58 21.00 -42.34
CA TRP A 118 -25.78 20.31 -41.83
C TRP A 118 -25.85 20.27 -40.30
N PHE A 119 -24.72 19.99 -39.64
CA PHE A 119 -24.67 19.96 -38.17
C PHE A 119 -24.71 21.37 -37.56
N ALA A 120 -24.10 22.38 -38.21
CA ALA A 120 -24.17 23.77 -37.78
C ALA A 120 -25.57 24.39 -37.98
N GLU A 121 -26.26 24.03 -39.06
CA GLU A 121 -27.60 24.49 -39.43
C GLU A 121 -28.72 23.56 -38.92
N SER A 122 -28.43 22.70 -37.93
CA SER A 122 -29.28 21.62 -37.36
C SER A 122 -30.75 21.98 -37.03
N LYS A 123 -31.13 23.26 -37.09
CA LYS A 123 -32.46 23.80 -36.80
C LYS A 123 -33.33 24.08 -38.04
N SER A 124 -32.89 23.78 -39.27
CA SER A 124 -33.73 23.99 -40.48
C SER A 124 -34.30 22.68 -41.04
N PRO A 125 -35.60 22.38 -40.81
CA PRO A 125 -36.34 21.31 -41.48
C PRO A 125 -36.15 21.27 -42.99
N LYS A 126 -36.15 22.44 -43.63
CA LYS A 126 -36.07 22.54 -45.10
C LYS A 126 -34.71 22.09 -45.61
N ALA A 127 -33.63 22.57 -44.97
CA ALA A 127 -32.26 22.20 -45.32
C ALA A 127 -32.02 20.69 -45.12
N PHE A 128 -32.52 20.12 -44.01
CA PHE A 128 -32.41 18.67 -43.78
C PHE A 128 -33.19 17.85 -44.82
N LYS A 129 -34.38 18.30 -45.26
CA LYS A 129 -35.14 17.59 -46.31
C LYS A 129 -34.40 17.57 -47.66
N GLU A 130 -33.92 18.72 -48.10
CA GLU A 130 -33.13 18.85 -49.33
C GLU A 130 -31.89 17.95 -49.27
N PHE A 131 -31.27 17.90 -48.10
CA PHE A 131 -30.11 17.08 -47.84
C PHE A 131 -30.40 15.57 -47.86
N LEU A 132 -31.40 15.12 -47.09
CA LEU A 132 -31.80 13.72 -46.97
C LEU A 132 -32.11 13.10 -48.34
N HIS A 133 -32.68 13.90 -49.26
CA HIS A 133 -33.07 13.48 -50.61
C HIS A 133 -32.01 13.77 -51.68
N LYS A 134 -30.86 14.34 -51.31
CA LYS A 134 -29.77 14.63 -52.25
C LYS A 134 -29.27 13.34 -52.92
N ASN A 135 -29.08 13.41 -54.23
CA ASN A 135 -28.62 12.29 -55.07
C ASN A 135 -29.51 11.04 -55.01
N LEU A 136 -30.79 11.19 -54.64
CA LEU A 136 -31.79 10.12 -54.75
C LEU A 136 -32.75 10.43 -55.90
N ASP A 137 -33.16 9.38 -56.60
CA ASP A 137 -34.34 9.45 -57.46
C ASP A 137 -35.62 9.61 -56.61
N ALA A 138 -36.72 9.98 -57.27
CA ALA A 138 -37.99 10.26 -56.62
C ALA A 138 -38.57 9.05 -55.86
N ASP A 139 -38.28 7.82 -56.27
CA ASP A 139 -38.78 6.61 -55.63
C ASP A 139 -37.94 6.24 -54.40
N SER A 140 -36.61 6.37 -54.50
CA SER A 140 -35.69 6.21 -53.37
C SER A 140 -35.93 7.27 -52.28
N ALA A 141 -36.28 8.50 -52.65
CA ALA A 141 -36.61 9.57 -51.70
C ALA A 141 -37.87 9.25 -50.86
N LYS A 142 -38.84 8.51 -51.40
CA LYS A 142 -40.05 8.09 -50.66
C LYS A 142 -39.74 7.16 -49.49
N LYS A 143 -38.64 6.40 -49.56
CA LYS A 143 -38.19 5.51 -48.47
C LYS A 143 -37.77 6.30 -47.24
N TYR A 144 -37.14 7.46 -47.43
CA TYR A 144 -36.61 8.29 -46.35
C TYR A 144 -37.57 9.44 -46.01
N LYS A 145 -38.59 9.15 -45.20
CA LYS A 145 -39.57 10.15 -44.78
C LYS A 145 -38.93 11.17 -43.84
N PHE A 146 -38.71 12.38 -44.34
CA PHE A 146 -38.17 13.52 -43.58
C PHE A 146 -38.85 13.71 -42.21
N THR A 147 -40.17 13.62 -42.13
CA THR A 147 -40.94 13.85 -40.90
C THR A 147 -40.62 12.85 -39.79
N VAL A 148 -40.12 11.67 -40.15
CA VAL A 148 -39.78 10.59 -39.21
C VAL A 148 -38.31 10.67 -38.80
N LEU A 149 -37.41 11.00 -39.74
CA LEU A 149 -35.97 11.01 -39.49
C LEU A 149 -35.47 12.34 -38.91
N TYR A 150 -36.18 13.45 -39.13
CA TYR A 150 -35.75 14.76 -38.62
C TYR A 150 -35.65 14.81 -37.09
N PRO A 151 -36.60 14.28 -36.29
CA PRO A 151 -36.47 14.25 -34.83
C PRO A 151 -35.24 13.48 -34.33
N ILE A 152 -34.81 12.43 -35.06
CA ILE A 152 -33.59 11.68 -34.76
C ILE A 152 -32.38 12.56 -35.08
N PHE A 153 -32.33 13.13 -36.29
CA PHE A 153 -31.23 13.98 -36.72
C PHE A 153 -31.06 15.23 -35.86
N SER A 154 -32.14 15.90 -35.48
CA SER A 154 -32.10 17.11 -34.65
C SER A 154 -31.55 16.87 -33.24
N ASN A 155 -31.59 15.62 -32.77
CA ASN A 155 -31.05 15.19 -31.48
C ASN A 155 -29.78 14.34 -31.63
N LEU A 156 -29.21 14.25 -32.84
CA LEU A 156 -27.99 13.51 -33.10
C LEU A 156 -26.77 14.31 -32.64
N THR A 157 -26.09 13.78 -31.65
CA THR A 157 -24.79 14.27 -31.19
C THR A 157 -23.67 13.65 -32.01
N PHE A 158 -22.64 14.43 -32.30
CA PHE A 158 -21.45 13.99 -33.01
C PHE A 158 -20.28 13.98 -32.03
N GLU A 159 -19.71 12.82 -31.80
CA GLU A 159 -18.59 12.62 -30.87
C GLU A 159 -17.33 12.26 -31.68
N PRO A 160 -16.45 13.23 -31.95
CA PRO A 160 -15.19 12.95 -32.62
C PRO A 160 -14.33 12.10 -31.68
N CYS A 161 -14.04 10.87 -32.10
CA CYS A 161 -13.27 9.93 -31.31
C CYS A 161 -12.23 9.27 -32.20
N ASP A 162 -10.97 9.57 -31.94
CA ASP A 162 -9.86 8.88 -32.60
C ASP A 162 -9.45 7.62 -31.83
N LEU A 163 -8.70 6.76 -32.52
CA LEU A 163 -8.22 5.51 -31.95
C LEU A 163 -7.25 5.73 -30.78
N ALA A 164 -6.49 6.82 -30.83
CA ALA A 164 -5.48 7.12 -29.81
C ALA A 164 -6.14 7.48 -28.48
N SER A 165 -7.25 8.21 -28.53
CA SER A 165 -8.11 8.57 -27.41
C SER A 165 -8.70 7.32 -26.75
N CYS A 166 -9.27 6.41 -27.54
CA CYS A 166 -9.79 5.14 -27.01
C CYS A 166 -8.71 4.32 -26.31
N LYS A 167 -7.53 4.18 -26.94
CA LYS A 167 -6.40 3.45 -26.33
C LYS A 167 -5.92 4.11 -25.05
N LYS A 168 -5.84 5.44 -25.04
CA LYS A 168 -5.43 6.21 -23.87
C LYS A 168 -6.38 6.01 -22.69
N GLU A 169 -7.68 5.97 -22.95
CA GLU A 169 -8.70 5.76 -21.91
C GLU A 169 -8.61 4.34 -21.31
N ILE A 170 -8.44 3.33 -22.15
CA ILE A 170 -8.19 1.95 -21.68
C ILE A 170 -6.87 1.88 -20.91
N ALA A 171 -5.82 2.54 -21.41
CA ALA A 171 -4.51 2.58 -20.76
C ALA A 171 -4.58 3.24 -19.37
N GLN A 172 -5.37 4.30 -19.19
CA GLN A 172 -5.56 4.93 -17.87
C GLN A 172 -6.14 3.95 -16.84
N ILE A 173 -7.09 3.10 -17.24
CA ILE A 173 -7.63 2.06 -16.37
C ILE A 173 -6.57 0.99 -16.11
N ALA A 174 -5.85 0.57 -17.14
CA ALA A 174 -4.78 -0.40 -17.03
C ALA A 174 -3.63 0.07 -16.11
N ASP A 175 -3.29 1.35 -16.16
CA ASP A 175 -2.26 1.98 -15.33
C ASP A 175 -2.64 1.93 -13.84
N ARG A 176 -3.92 2.13 -13.48
CA ARG A 176 -4.42 1.93 -12.10
C ARG A 176 -4.21 0.50 -11.57
N HIS A 177 -4.07 -0.48 -12.45
CA HIS A 177 -3.73 -1.86 -12.10
C HIS A 177 -2.23 -2.19 -12.28
N GLY A 178 -1.41 -1.20 -12.64
CA GLY A 178 0.02 -1.35 -12.89
C GLY A 178 0.32 -2.31 -14.05
N MET A 179 -0.50 -2.32 -15.11
CA MET A 179 -0.21 -3.13 -16.30
C MET A 179 0.96 -2.54 -17.09
N HIS A 180 1.81 -3.40 -17.65
CA HIS A 180 2.84 -3.01 -18.62
C HIS A 180 2.26 -2.93 -20.04
N ASP A 181 2.92 -2.19 -20.95
CA ASP A 181 2.40 -1.90 -22.29
C ASP A 181 1.97 -3.15 -23.07
N HIS A 182 2.81 -4.19 -23.06
CA HIS A 182 2.48 -5.46 -23.71
C HIS A 182 1.25 -6.17 -23.09
N GLU A 183 1.03 -6.03 -21.78
CA GLU A 183 -0.17 -6.56 -21.12
C GLU A 183 -1.40 -5.75 -21.53
N VAL A 184 -1.27 -4.42 -21.66
CA VAL A 184 -2.35 -3.55 -22.13
C VAL A 184 -2.77 -3.93 -23.55
N GLU A 185 -1.81 -4.17 -24.44
CA GLU A 185 -2.09 -4.60 -25.81
C GLU A 185 -2.83 -5.95 -25.86
N ILE A 186 -2.36 -6.94 -25.07
CA ILE A 186 -3.03 -8.23 -24.94
C ILE A 186 -4.45 -8.06 -24.39
N GLY A 187 -4.61 -7.24 -23.35
CA GLY A 187 -5.88 -6.95 -22.71
C GLY A 187 -6.88 -6.25 -23.63
N ILE A 188 -6.42 -5.28 -24.43
CA ILE A 188 -7.23 -4.62 -25.47
C ILE A 188 -7.73 -5.66 -26.48
N ASN A 189 -6.85 -6.53 -26.97
CA ASN A 189 -7.25 -7.57 -27.91
C ASN A 189 -8.25 -8.55 -27.29
N ALA A 190 -8.09 -8.90 -26.02
CA ALA A 190 -9.01 -9.75 -25.28
C ALA A 190 -10.39 -9.09 -25.10
N ILE A 191 -10.45 -7.80 -24.75
CA ILE A 191 -11.73 -7.07 -24.68
C ILE A 191 -12.40 -7.01 -26.05
N VAL A 192 -11.66 -6.67 -27.10
CA VAL A 192 -12.22 -6.60 -28.46
C VAL A 192 -12.79 -7.97 -28.88
N GLY A 193 -12.06 -9.06 -28.62
CA GLY A 193 -12.55 -10.42 -28.88
C GLY A 193 -13.78 -10.78 -28.05
N PHE A 194 -13.83 -10.36 -26.79
CA PHE A 194 -14.99 -10.53 -25.93
C PHE A 194 -16.21 -9.77 -26.48
N LEU A 195 -16.06 -8.50 -26.85
CA LEU A 195 -17.16 -7.69 -27.39
C LEU A 195 -17.65 -8.22 -28.74
N ASP A 196 -16.76 -8.69 -29.61
CA ASP A 196 -17.13 -9.39 -30.85
C ASP A 196 -17.96 -10.67 -30.56
N SER A 197 -17.56 -11.46 -29.55
CA SER A 197 -18.31 -12.64 -29.13
C SER A 197 -19.69 -12.31 -28.57
N VAL A 198 -19.81 -11.18 -27.85
CA VAL A 198 -21.07 -10.67 -27.31
C VAL A 198 -21.99 -10.21 -28.44
N ALA A 199 -21.47 -9.43 -29.40
CA ALA A 199 -22.23 -8.94 -30.55
C ALA A 199 -22.78 -10.09 -31.43
N LYS A 200 -22.02 -11.19 -31.56
CA LYS A 200 -22.45 -12.39 -32.31
C LYS A 200 -23.41 -13.30 -31.55
N SER A 201 -23.55 -13.13 -30.24
CA SER A 201 -24.38 -14.01 -29.41
C SER A 201 -25.87 -13.70 -29.61
N PRO A 202 -26.74 -14.73 -29.76
CA PRO A 202 -28.18 -14.48 -29.83
C PRO A 202 -28.71 -14.01 -28.47
N GLY A 203 -29.57 -12.98 -28.50
CA GLY A 203 -30.22 -12.42 -27.31
C GLY A 203 -29.50 -11.21 -26.72
N GLU A 204 -30.12 -10.60 -25.70
CA GLU A 204 -29.54 -9.44 -25.02
C GLU A 204 -28.47 -9.88 -24.02
N ARG A 205 -27.27 -9.31 -24.13
CA ARG A 205 -26.20 -9.50 -23.14
C ARG A 205 -25.70 -8.18 -22.60
N GLU A 206 -25.75 -8.07 -21.28
CA GLU A 206 -25.23 -6.93 -20.55
C GLU A 206 -23.71 -7.02 -20.44
N VAL A 207 -23.03 -5.96 -20.84
CA VAL A 207 -21.58 -5.82 -20.66
C VAL A 207 -21.33 -5.08 -19.36
N THR A 208 -20.96 -5.80 -18.31
CA THR A 208 -20.68 -5.20 -16.99
C THR A 208 -19.23 -4.76 -16.85
N ARG A 209 -18.97 -3.80 -15.94
CA ARG A 209 -17.61 -3.35 -15.54
C ARG A 209 -16.69 -4.54 -15.24
N GLN A 210 -17.17 -5.47 -14.41
CA GLN A 210 -16.38 -6.63 -13.97
C GLN A 210 -16.00 -7.54 -15.14
N LEU A 211 -16.86 -7.72 -16.13
CA LEU A 211 -16.54 -8.50 -17.33
C LEU A 211 -15.49 -7.81 -18.18
N LEU A 212 -15.58 -6.49 -18.37
CA LEU A 212 -14.58 -5.72 -19.12
C LEU A 212 -13.21 -5.73 -18.42
N ILE A 213 -13.19 -5.47 -17.10
CA ILE A 213 -11.98 -5.56 -16.27
C ILE A 213 -11.37 -6.95 -16.35
N LYS A 214 -12.20 -8.00 -16.22
CA LYS A 214 -11.74 -9.39 -16.31
C LYS A 214 -11.08 -9.69 -17.63
N ASN A 215 -11.66 -9.25 -18.74
CA ASN A 215 -11.09 -9.46 -20.07
C ASN A 215 -9.84 -8.59 -20.30
N LEU A 216 -9.81 -7.35 -19.79
CA LEU A 216 -8.64 -6.47 -19.85
C LEU A 216 -7.45 -7.08 -19.11
N LEU A 217 -7.68 -7.55 -17.89
CA LEU A 217 -6.62 -8.00 -16.98
C LEU A 217 -6.35 -9.51 -17.07
N GLY A 218 -7.23 -10.26 -17.75
CA GLY A 218 -7.20 -11.71 -17.85
C GLY A 218 -7.51 -12.46 -16.54
N ARG A 219 -8.17 -11.81 -15.56
CA ARG A 219 -8.30 -12.32 -14.18
C ARG A 219 -9.69 -12.13 -13.60
N ASN A 220 -10.09 -13.03 -12.71
CA ASN A 220 -11.32 -12.87 -11.93
C ASN A 220 -11.04 -11.93 -10.74
N ASP A 221 -11.93 -10.95 -10.52
CA ASP A 221 -11.90 -10.01 -9.38
C ASP A 221 -10.53 -9.33 -9.10
N PRO A 222 -9.88 -8.70 -10.11
CA PRO A 222 -8.62 -8.03 -9.87
C PRO A 222 -8.82 -6.73 -9.10
N THR A 223 -7.95 -6.48 -8.12
CA THR A 223 -7.98 -5.24 -7.34
C THR A 223 -7.05 -4.20 -7.98
N SER A 224 -7.50 -2.96 -8.11
CA SER A 224 -6.62 -1.87 -8.54
C SER A 224 -5.69 -1.47 -7.40
N LEU A 225 -4.44 -1.14 -7.74
CA LEU A 225 -3.44 -0.68 -6.77
C LEU A 225 -3.86 0.63 -6.09
N THR A 226 -4.68 1.44 -6.76
CA THR A 226 -5.16 2.74 -6.27
C THR A 226 -6.48 2.67 -5.50
N GLU A 227 -7.20 1.53 -5.55
CA GLU A 227 -8.49 1.33 -4.88
C GLU A 227 -8.33 1.09 -3.35
N ASP A 228 -9.41 1.37 -2.60
CA ASP A 228 -9.46 1.26 -1.13
C ASP A 228 -9.17 -0.17 -0.65
N ARG A 229 -9.57 -1.17 -1.43
CA ARG A 229 -9.31 -2.59 -1.11
C ARG A 229 -7.81 -2.89 -1.10
N SER A 230 -7.05 -2.42 -2.09
CA SER A 230 -5.58 -2.56 -2.12
C SER A 230 -4.94 -1.85 -0.92
N HIS A 231 -5.44 -0.65 -0.61
CA HIS A 231 -4.98 0.13 0.54
C HIS A 231 -5.24 -0.61 1.87
N GLY A 232 -6.43 -1.20 2.04
CA GLY A 232 -6.77 -2.00 3.20
C GLY A 232 -5.89 -3.24 3.37
N VAL A 233 -5.50 -3.90 2.27
CA VAL A 233 -4.54 -5.03 2.30
C VAL A 233 -3.16 -4.55 2.79
N GLN A 234 -2.69 -3.39 2.32
CA GLN A 234 -1.43 -2.81 2.76
C GLN A 234 -1.44 -2.46 4.26
N GLN A 235 -2.50 -1.80 4.73
CA GLN A 235 -2.66 -1.46 6.14
C GLN A 235 -2.73 -2.72 7.01
N ALA A 236 -3.51 -3.72 6.61
CA ALA A 236 -3.61 -4.98 7.33
C ALA A 236 -2.26 -5.70 7.43
N ALA A 237 -1.43 -5.67 6.39
CA ALA A 237 -0.09 -6.26 6.43
C ALA A 237 0.83 -5.55 7.44
N VAL A 238 0.79 -4.21 7.49
CA VAL A 238 1.57 -3.42 8.46
C VAL A 238 1.06 -3.63 9.88
N GLU A 239 -0.25 -3.71 10.08
CA GLU A 239 -0.88 -4.03 11.38
C GLU A 239 -0.52 -5.44 11.85
N GLN A 240 -0.61 -6.44 10.97
CA GLN A 240 -0.18 -7.81 11.29
C GLN A 240 1.30 -7.87 11.69
N PHE A 241 2.17 -7.14 10.97
CA PHE A 241 3.57 -7.04 11.35
C PHE A 241 3.73 -6.41 12.74
N LYS A 242 3.02 -5.31 13.01
CA LYS A 242 3.04 -4.63 14.32
C LYS A 242 2.56 -5.56 15.43
N ASP A 243 1.46 -6.26 15.23
CA ASP A 243 0.84 -7.14 16.22
C ASP A 243 1.76 -8.32 16.52
N PHE A 244 2.39 -8.90 15.50
CA PHE A 244 3.37 -9.97 15.64
C PHE A 244 4.62 -9.54 16.40
N GLU A 245 5.07 -8.30 16.26
CA GLU A 245 6.28 -7.78 16.94
C GLU A 245 6.01 -7.21 18.32
N THR A 246 4.77 -6.83 18.60
CA THR A 246 4.41 -6.15 19.85
C THR A 246 3.55 -7.01 20.77
N ASP A 247 3.07 -8.17 20.33
CA ASP A 247 2.04 -8.98 21.02
C ASP A 247 0.83 -8.12 21.41
N LEU A 248 0.32 -7.30 20.47
CA LEU A 248 -0.77 -6.35 20.69
C LEU A 248 -0.49 -5.31 21.79
N ALA A 249 0.78 -5.06 22.11
CA ALA A 249 1.12 -4.16 23.18
C ALA A 249 0.70 -2.71 22.90
N ILE A 250 0.52 -2.04 24.02
CA ILE A 250 0.34 -0.62 24.20
C ILE A 250 1.41 0.19 23.46
N THR A 251 1.00 0.93 22.44
CA THR A 251 1.86 1.86 21.68
C THR A 251 1.19 3.22 21.62
N THR A 252 1.95 4.31 21.79
CA THR A 252 1.48 5.67 21.49
C THR A 252 1.98 6.12 20.12
N ASP A 253 1.21 6.97 19.44
CA ASP A 253 1.68 7.65 18.25
C ASP A 253 2.75 8.69 18.64
N ARG A 254 3.94 8.55 18.07
CA ARG A 254 5.06 9.46 18.34
C ARG A 254 5.27 10.34 17.12
N GLU A 255 5.58 11.62 17.35
CA GLU A 255 5.91 12.58 16.29
C GLU A 255 7.01 12.06 15.35
N ILE A 256 8.00 11.36 15.90
CA ILE A 256 9.09 10.75 15.13
C ILE A 256 8.62 9.75 14.08
N PHE A 257 7.44 9.13 14.21
CA PHE A 257 6.91 8.22 13.20
C PHE A 257 6.57 8.97 11.91
N ARG A 258 5.98 10.16 12.04
CA ARG A 258 5.70 11.06 10.91
C ARG A 258 6.98 11.64 10.35
N GLU A 259 7.94 12.01 11.18
CA GLU A 259 9.25 12.49 10.68
C GLU A 259 9.99 11.42 9.86
N ILE A 260 9.92 10.14 10.26
CA ILE A 260 10.50 9.03 9.51
C ILE A 260 9.74 8.82 8.18
N ALA A 261 8.41 8.92 8.21
CA ALA A 261 7.55 8.83 7.02
C ALA A 261 7.88 9.97 6.01
N ASP A 262 7.95 11.20 6.50
CA ASP A 262 8.34 12.39 5.73
C ASP A 262 9.77 12.27 5.18
N ALA A 263 10.70 11.73 5.95
CA ALA A 263 12.04 11.46 5.42
C ALA A 263 12.01 10.38 4.33
N ALA A 264 11.19 9.33 4.48
CA ALA A 264 11.04 8.29 3.48
C ALA A 264 10.39 8.79 2.18
N SER A 265 9.61 9.87 2.21
CA SER A 265 9.07 10.51 1.00
C SER A 265 10.08 11.38 0.25
N MET A 266 11.21 11.73 0.87
CA MET A 266 12.19 12.66 0.29
C MET A 266 13.58 12.06 0.09
N GLN A 267 13.95 11.05 0.87
CA GLN A 267 15.32 10.55 0.97
C GLN A 267 15.41 9.09 0.52
N PRO A 268 16.46 8.71 -0.24
CA PRO A 268 16.61 7.34 -0.74
C PRO A 268 16.90 6.33 0.37
N PHE A 269 17.52 6.79 1.46
CA PHE A 269 17.99 5.94 2.53
C PHE A 269 17.83 6.61 3.90
N VAL A 270 16.99 6.02 4.74
CA VAL A 270 16.68 6.46 6.09
C VAL A 270 17.12 5.40 7.09
N LEU A 271 17.71 5.82 8.21
CA LEU A 271 18.22 4.94 9.24
C LEU A 271 17.59 5.25 10.60
N VAL A 272 16.86 4.29 11.16
CA VAL A 272 16.25 4.36 12.49
C VAL A 272 17.10 3.59 13.49
N ARG A 273 17.72 4.31 14.42
CA ARG A 273 18.58 3.74 15.45
C ARG A 273 17.90 3.79 16.80
N GLY A 274 18.32 2.92 17.70
CA GLY A 274 17.82 2.94 19.07
C GLY A 274 18.27 1.71 19.83
N GLU A 275 18.30 1.83 21.15
CA GLU A 275 18.69 0.73 22.01
C GLU A 275 17.65 -0.41 21.99
N GLY A 276 18.03 -1.54 22.59
CA GLY A 276 17.12 -2.67 22.75
C GLY A 276 15.90 -2.28 23.58
N GLY A 277 14.70 -2.51 23.03
CA GLY A 277 13.43 -2.20 23.70
C GLY A 277 12.97 -0.74 23.65
N CYS A 278 13.63 0.14 22.88
CA CYS A 278 13.19 1.53 22.64
C CYS A 278 12.07 1.68 21.60
N GLY A 279 11.54 0.58 21.05
CA GLY A 279 10.40 0.60 20.12
C GLY A 279 10.74 0.81 18.64
N LYS A 280 11.91 0.33 18.17
CA LYS A 280 12.29 0.39 16.74
C LYS A 280 11.23 -0.21 15.81
N SER A 281 10.83 -1.46 16.05
CA SER A 281 9.80 -2.14 15.25
C SER A 281 8.45 -1.43 15.27
N VAL A 282 8.09 -0.82 16.42
CA VAL A 282 6.89 0.03 16.56
C VAL A 282 7.01 1.27 15.68
N ALA A 283 8.17 1.94 15.70
CA ALA A 283 8.41 3.13 14.89
C ALA A 283 8.40 2.83 13.39
N MET A 284 8.98 1.71 12.97
CA MET A 284 8.94 1.27 11.57
C MET A 284 7.50 1.04 11.10
N SER A 285 6.70 0.35 11.92
CA SER A 285 5.28 0.08 11.59
C SER A 285 4.44 1.37 11.62
N GLY A 286 4.65 2.23 12.62
CA GLY A 286 3.96 3.52 12.73
C GLY A 286 4.28 4.46 11.58
N ALA A 287 5.55 4.52 11.15
CA ALA A 287 5.97 5.31 10.00
C ALA A 287 5.40 4.74 8.69
N ALA A 288 5.37 3.41 8.52
CA ALA A 288 4.74 2.77 7.37
C ALA A 288 3.22 3.08 7.31
N MET A 289 2.52 3.03 8.45
CA MET A 289 1.11 3.43 8.54
C MET A 289 0.91 4.92 8.23
N ALA A 290 1.79 5.79 8.71
CA ALA A 290 1.73 7.22 8.43
C ALA A 290 1.89 7.52 6.92
N ASN A 291 2.82 6.84 6.24
CA ASN A 291 2.98 6.91 4.78
C ASN A 291 1.73 6.46 4.03
N LEU A 292 1.12 5.35 4.47
CA LEU A 292 -0.13 4.86 3.89
C LEU A 292 -1.28 5.87 4.12
N ALA A 293 -1.34 6.51 5.29
CA ALA A 293 -2.41 7.46 5.62
C ALA A 293 -2.38 8.73 4.73
N SER A 294 -1.22 9.15 4.24
CA SER A 294 -1.05 10.27 3.30
C SER A 294 -1.39 9.89 1.84
N ARG A 295 -2.57 9.31 1.64
CA ARG A 295 -2.98 8.74 0.34
C ARG A 295 -2.91 9.77 -0.79
N GLY A 296 -2.23 9.42 -1.88
CA GLY A 296 -2.01 10.31 -3.03
C GLY A 296 -0.76 11.19 -2.94
N LEU A 297 -0.05 11.18 -1.80
CA LEU A 297 1.28 11.74 -1.68
C LEU A 297 2.34 10.62 -1.77
N PRO A 298 3.51 10.88 -2.36
CA PRO A 298 4.64 9.96 -2.28
C PRO A 298 5.08 9.74 -0.82
N PRO A 299 5.44 8.50 -0.41
CA PRO A 299 5.30 7.27 -1.18
C PRO A 299 3.87 6.73 -1.17
N GLY A 300 3.35 6.44 -2.37
CA GLY A 300 1.99 5.91 -2.53
C GLY A 300 1.81 4.47 -2.04
N PHE A 301 2.91 3.77 -1.75
CA PHE A 301 2.94 2.38 -1.27
C PHE A 301 3.98 2.20 -0.16
N ALA A 302 3.69 1.29 0.78
CA ALA A 302 4.61 0.92 1.85
C ALA A 302 4.70 -0.59 2.02
N LEU A 303 5.92 -1.12 2.15
CA LEU A 303 6.21 -2.50 2.50
C LEU A 303 6.99 -2.53 3.80
N ILE A 304 6.54 -3.30 4.79
CA ILE A 304 7.31 -3.60 6.00
C ILE A 304 7.70 -5.08 6.03
N VAL A 305 8.96 -5.36 6.36
CA VAL A 305 9.52 -6.71 6.35
C VAL A 305 10.67 -6.83 7.34
N LYS A 306 10.86 -8.02 7.91
CA LYS A 306 12.06 -8.33 8.70
C LYS A 306 13.29 -8.43 7.81
N ALA A 307 14.42 -7.91 8.29
CA ALA A 307 15.70 -8.02 7.59
C ALA A 307 16.05 -9.47 7.23
N SER A 308 15.71 -10.44 8.09
CA SER A 308 15.96 -11.87 7.86
C SER A 308 15.04 -12.53 6.83
N GLU A 309 13.92 -11.89 6.49
CA GLU A 309 12.90 -12.42 5.55
C GLU A 309 12.90 -11.66 4.21
N LEU A 310 13.71 -10.61 4.14
CA LEU A 310 13.88 -9.80 2.95
C LEU A 310 14.51 -10.65 1.83
N SER A 311 13.90 -10.63 0.66
CA SER A 311 14.37 -11.36 -0.52
C SER A 311 13.92 -10.64 -1.79
N GLY A 312 14.49 -11.01 -2.94
CA GLY A 312 14.06 -10.47 -4.24
C GLY A 312 12.56 -10.72 -4.52
N THR A 313 11.95 -11.69 -3.85
CA THR A 313 10.52 -12.00 -4.00
C THR A 313 9.61 -11.26 -3.00
N SER A 314 10.15 -10.59 -1.97
CA SER A 314 9.33 -9.94 -0.94
C SER A 314 8.48 -8.79 -1.51
N ILE A 315 9.08 -7.94 -2.35
CA ILE A 315 8.35 -6.87 -3.06
C ILE A 315 7.32 -7.45 -4.02
N GLN A 316 7.69 -8.50 -4.74
CA GLN A 316 6.80 -9.16 -5.71
C GLN A 316 5.56 -9.74 -5.05
N ARG A 317 5.75 -10.47 -3.94
CA ARG A 317 4.65 -11.07 -3.16
C ARG A 317 3.71 -9.98 -2.63
N ALA A 318 4.27 -8.92 -2.07
CA ALA A 318 3.48 -7.79 -1.59
C ALA A 318 2.64 -7.15 -2.72
N VAL A 319 3.25 -6.83 -3.87
CA VAL A 319 2.52 -6.24 -5.01
C VAL A 319 1.46 -7.20 -5.57
N ALA A 320 1.74 -8.51 -5.62
CA ALA A 320 0.76 -9.52 -6.04
C ALA A 320 -0.44 -9.56 -5.07
N GLU A 321 -0.18 -9.55 -3.76
CA GLU A 321 -1.22 -9.52 -2.72
C GLU A 321 -2.08 -8.25 -2.82
N TRP A 322 -1.47 -7.07 -2.99
CA TRP A 322 -2.18 -5.79 -3.12
C TRP A 322 -3.10 -5.76 -4.35
N ARG A 323 -2.73 -6.49 -5.41
CA ARG A 323 -3.51 -6.63 -6.65
C ARG A 323 -4.51 -7.80 -6.61
N HIS A 324 -4.56 -8.54 -5.50
CA HIS A 324 -5.31 -9.78 -5.35
C HIS A 324 -4.95 -10.83 -6.42
N GLN A 325 -3.66 -11.09 -6.61
CA GLN A 325 -3.12 -11.96 -7.65
C GLN A 325 -2.49 -13.22 -7.06
N VAL A 326 -2.95 -14.39 -7.52
CA VAL A 326 -2.37 -15.70 -7.16
C VAL A 326 -1.07 -15.96 -7.95
N GLU A 327 -1.07 -15.61 -9.24
CA GLU A 327 0.11 -15.73 -10.10
C GLU A 327 0.82 -14.38 -10.23
N ASN A 328 2.12 -14.37 -9.95
CA ASN A 328 2.97 -13.20 -10.13
C ASN A 328 3.44 -13.11 -11.60
N PRO A 329 2.92 -12.15 -12.40
CA PRO A 329 3.33 -11.98 -13.80
C PRO A 329 4.78 -11.51 -13.94
N ASP A 330 5.38 -10.98 -12.86
CA ASP A 330 6.73 -10.41 -12.88
C ASP A 330 7.83 -11.46 -12.73
N GLN A 331 7.45 -12.74 -12.64
CA GLN A 331 8.36 -13.86 -12.42
C GLN A 331 9.26 -13.58 -11.21
N ASN A 332 10.58 -13.48 -11.42
CA ASN A 332 11.59 -13.24 -10.40
C ASN A 332 12.13 -11.78 -10.40
N SER A 333 11.51 -10.84 -11.12
CA SER A 333 12.01 -9.47 -11.27
C SER A 333 11.28 -8.44 -10.40
N TRP A 334 11.83 -8.13 -9.23
CA TRP A 334 11.26 -7.11 -8.31
C TRP A 334 11.17 -5.72 -8.94
N ARG A 335 12.08 -5.38 -9.85
CA ARG A 335 12.07 -4.11 -10.59
C ARG A 335 10.85 -3.95 -11.48
N ARG A 336 10.30 -5.06 -12.00
CA ARG A 336 9.04 -5.02 -12.76
C ARG A 336 7.89 -4.70 -11.81
N SER A 337 7.85 -5.32 -10.63
CA SER A 337 6.84 -5.00 -9.62
C SER A 337 6.89 -3.53 -9.17
N VAL A 338 8.08 -2.96 -8.98
CA VAL A 338 8.22 -1.51 -8.69
C VAL A 338 7.75 -0.66 -9.87
N SER A 339 8.05 -1.01 -11.12
CA SER A 339 7.55 -0.25 -12.27
C SER A 339 6.03 -0.35 -12.45
N ARG A 340 5.38 -1.41 -11.95
CA ARG A 340 3.91 -1.46 -11.84
C ARG A 340 3.38 -0.41 -10.86
N LEU A 341 4.03 -0.28 -9.70
CA LEU A 341 3.66 0.72 -8.71
C LEU A 341 3.83 2.13 -9.26
N GLU A 342 4.91 2.40 -10.00
CA GLU A 342 5.12 3.69 -10.65
C GLU A 342 4.05 4.01 -11.70
N ARG A 343 3.57 3.02 -12.46
CA ARG A 343 2.47 3.24 -13.41
C ARG A 343 1.16 3.57 -12.71
N ALA A 344 0.87 2.90 -11.59
CA ALA A 344 -0.32 3.16 -10.79
C ALA A 344 -0.25 4.47 -10.01
N CYS A 345 0.92 4.83 -9.49
CA CYS A 345 1.20 6.05 -8.77
C CYS A 345 2.52 6.66 -9.28
N PRO A 346 2.46 7.58 -10.26
CA PRO A 346 3.66 8.17 -10.87
C PRO A 346 4.47 9.07 -9.93
N GLY A 347 3.95 9.37 -8.73
CA GLY A 347 4.65 10.13 -7.72
C GLY A 347 5.89 9.37 -7.21
N ARG A 348 7.01 10.08 -7.10
CA ARG A 348 8.28 9.51 -6.62
C ARG A 348 8.65 10.07 -5.24
N PRO A 349 9.20 9.24 -4.33
CA PRO A 349 9.34 7.78 -4.42
C PRO A 349 7.97 7.11 -4.47
N CYS A 350 7.79 6.05 -5.28
CA CYS A 350 6.50 5.35 -5.36
C CYS A 350 6.33 4.35 -4.21
N LEU A 351 7.43 3.79 -3.69
CA LEU A 351 7.45 2.76 -2.66
C LEU A 351 8.42 3.13 -1.54
N ALA A 352 8.00 2.97 -0.28
CA ALA A 352 8.91 2.90 0.87
C ALA A 352 9.03 1.47 1.40
N VAL A 353 10.26 0.97 1.50
CA VAL A 353 10.58 -0.37 2.03
C VAL A 353 11.17 -0.22 3.43
N TYR A 354 10.41 -0.62 4.43
CA TYR A 354 10.77 -0.65 5.84
C TYR A 354 11.37 -2.01 6.21
N VAL A 355 12.67 -2.04 6.43
CA VAL A 355 13.44 -3.23 6.78
C VAL A 355 13.80 -3.18 8.27
N ASP A 356 13.11 -3.99 9.07
CA ASP A 356 13.28 -4.00 10.52
C ASP A 356 14.31 -5.05 10.98
N GLY A 357 15.20 -4.65 11.89
CA GLY A 357 16.03 -5.57 12.67
C GLY A 357 17.29 -6.06 11.97
N VAL A 358 18.06 -5.18 11.31
CA VAL A 358 19.33 -5.56 10.68
C VAL A 358 20.41 -5.98 11.72
N ASP A 359 20.27 -5.51 12.96
CA ASP A 359 21.13 -5.89 14.09
C ASP A 359 20.77 -7.25 14.72
N GLU A 360 19.67 -7.88 14.30
CA GLU A 360 19.20 -9.15 14.87
C GLU A 360 20.02 -10.35 14.37
N ARG A 361 19.95 -11.49 15.08
CA ARG A 361 20.62 -12.75 14.69
C ARG A 361 22.14 -12.62 14.50
N ASN A 362 22.85 -11.93 15.39
CA ASN A 362 24.30 -11.63 15.26
C ASN A 362 24.62 -10.57 14.20
N GLY A 363 23.69 -9.64 13.95
CA GLY A 363 23.84 -8.55 12.99
C GLY A 363 23.93 -9.03 11.54
N LEU A 364 24.53 -8.21 10.68
CA LEU A 364 24.63 -8.47 9.23
C LEU A 364 25.21 -9.83 8.85
N GLN A 365 26.08 -10.42 9.67
CA GLN A 365 26.70 -11.70 9.35
C GLN A 365 25.77 -12.88 9.59
N GLY A 366 24.74 -12.75 10.43
CA GLY A 366 23.75 -13.80 10.62
C GLY A 366 22.44 -13.58 9.86
N LEU A 367 22.34 -12.52 9.05
CA LEU A 367 21.31 -12.44 8.02
C LEU A 367 21.55 -13.51 6.95
N PRO A 368 20.49 -14.10 6.36
CA PRO A 368 20.63 -14.96 5.19
C PRO A 368 21.41 -14.25 4.08
N PRO A 369 22.33 -14.95 3.36
CA PRO A 369 23.14 -14.33 2.32
C PRO A 369 22.31 -13.64 1.22
N GLU A 370 21.17 -14.22 0.87
CA GLU A 370 20.21 -13.63 -0.08
C GLU A 370 19.64 -12.31 0.44
N ALA A 371 19.18 -12.28 1.70
CA ALA A 371 18.62 -11.08 2.31
C ALA A 371 19.65 -9.95 2.39
N ARG A 372 20.88 -10.27 2.79
CA ARG A 372 21.99 -9.31 2.83
C ARG A 372 22.31 -8.77 1.43
N SER A 373 22.45 -9.64 0.44
CA SER A 373 22.75 -9.24 -0.94
C SER A 373 21.65 -8.35 -1.51
N PHE A 374 20.39 -8.71 -1.26
CA PHE A 374 19.25 -7.95 -1.74
C PHE A 374 19.10 -6.60 -1.02
N LEU A 375 19.32 -6.55 0.29
CA LEU A 375 19.35 -5.30 1.05
C LEU A 375 20.43 -4.34 0.52
N THR A 376 21.65 -4.83 0.31
CA THR A 376 22.73 -4.04 -0.30
C THR A 376 22.33 -3.52 -1.68
N GLN A 377 21.72 -4.38 -2.51
CA GLN A 377 21.25 -3.99 -3.83
C GLN A 377 20.19 -2.90 -3.76
N LEU A 378 19.18 -3.02 -2.89
CA LEU A 378 18.11 -2.02 -2.73
C LEU A 378 18.68 -0.66 -2.33
N ILE A 379 19.56 -0.61 -1.33
CA ILE A 379 20.17 0.65 -0.88
C ILE A 379 21.02 1.26 -2.00
N PHE A 380 21.83 0.45 -2.68
CA PHE A 380 22.68 0.93 -3.77
C PHE A 380 21.85 1.51 -4.91
N ASP A 381 20.79 0.80 -5.32
CA ASP A 381 19.91 1.22 -6.41
C ASP A 381 19.17 2.51 -6.09
N ALA A 382 18.59 2.63 -4.88
CA ALA A 382 17.92 3.86 -4.43
C ALA A 382 18.87 5.06 -4.39
N CYS A 383 20.05 4.90 -3.80
CA CYS A 383 21.02 5.98 -3.66
C CYS A 383 21.64 6.38 -5.01
N LYS A 384 21.88 5.41 -5.90
CA LYS A 384 22.39 5.66 -7.25
C LYS A 384 21.39 6.47 -8.07
N GLU A 385 20.11 6.09 -8.05
CA GLU A 385 19.08 6.82 -8.76
C GLU A 385 18.95 8.25 -8.23
N TYR A 386 18.86 8.41 -6.90
CA TYR A 386 18.80 9.73 -6.28
C TYR A 386 19.98 10.62 -6.67
N SER A 387 21.19 10.06 -6.77
CA SER A 387 22.38 10.81 -7.20
C SER A 387 22.33 11.25 -8.66
N GLN A 388 21.53 10.57 -9.50
CA GLN A 388 21.39 10.87 -10.93
C GLN A 388 20.23 11.83 -11.23
N SER A 389 19.12 11.72 -10.52
CA SER A 389 17.86 12.43 -10.81
C SER A 389 17.45 13.43 -9.73
N GLY A 390 18.07 13.38 -8.54
CA GLY A 390 17.64 14.10 -7.34
C GLY A 390 16.43 13.49 -6.62
N VAL A 391 15.83 12.42 -7.16
CA VAL A 391 14.66 11.74 -6.58
C VAL A 391 14.71 10.24 -6.88
N ALA A 392 14.66 9.40 -5.84
CA ALA A 392 14.65 7.95 -6.00
C ALA A 392 13.25 7.42 -6.38
N GLN A 393 13.19 6.33 -7.15
CA GLN A 393 11.94 5.62 -7.45
C GLN A 393 11.35 4.97 -6.19
N PHE A 394 12.19 4.57 -5.25
CA PHE A 394 11.79 3.99 -3.97
C PHE A 394 12.78 4.39 -2.88
N SER A 395 12.33 4.31 -1.63
CA SER A 395 13.12 4.64 -0.45
C SER A 395 13.31 3.41 0.43
N VAL A 396 14.48 3.29 1.05
CA VAL A 396 14.78 2.21 2.00
C VAL A 396 14.91 2.79 3.39
N VAL A 397 14.08 2.31 4.32
CA VAL A 397 14.12 2.66 5.74
C VAL A 397 14.63 1.44 6.50
N ILE A 398 15.70 1.59 7.27
CA ILE A 398 16.31 0.47 8.00
C ILE A 398 16.29 0.73 9.48
N SER A 399 15.96 -0.28 10.29
CA SER A 399 16.18 -0.24 11.73
C SER A 399 17.42 -1.03 12.15
N CYS A 400 18.23 -0.44 13.03
CA CYS A 400 19.38 -1.11 13.66
C CYS A 400 19.65 -0.55 15.07
N ARG A 401 20.62 -1.11 15.80
CA ARG A 401 21.02 -0.56 17.11
C ARG A 401 21.99 0.60 16.92
N ASN A 402 23.06 0.37 16.20
CA ASN A 402 24.13 1.31 15.90
C ASN A 402 24.37 1.42 14.39
N GLN A 403 24.86 2.57 13.95
CA GLN A 403 25.23 2.74 12.53
C GLN A 403 26.34 1.79 12.10
N ASP A 404 27.20 1.39 13.04
CA ASP A 404 28.26 0.41 12.80
C ASP A 404 27.73 -0.98 12.47
N ASP A 405 26.48 -1.30 12.81
CA ASP A 405 25.83 -2.55 12.43
C ASP A 405 25.62 -2.63 10.91
N LEU A 406 25.75 -1.51 10.20
CA LEU A 406 25.69 -1.46 8.73
C LEU A 406 27.07 -1.67 8.06
N ARG A 407 28.16 -1.77 8.82
CA ARG A 407 29.51 -1.98 8.29
C ARG A 407 29.55 -3.32 7.55
N GLY A 408 29.85 -3.27 6.25
CA GLY A 408 29.89 -4.44 5.38
C GLY A 408 28.70 -4.59 4.44
N LEU A 409 27.66 -3.76 4.55
CA LEU A 409 26.66 -3.62 3.49
C LEU A 409 27.19 -2.86 2.27
N SER A 410 28.23 -2.03 2.46
CA SER A 410 29.02 -1.41 1.41
C SER A 410 29.93 -2.43 0.72
N GLY A 411 29.52 -2.93 -0.44
CA GLY A 411 30.29 -3.91 -1.20
C GLY A 411 31.70 -3.43 -1.54
N GLY A 412 32.72 -4.25 -1.21
CA GLY A 412 34.10 -4.04 -1.70
C GLY A 412 34.87 -2.87 -1.07
N GLY A 413 34.44 -2.33 0.06
CA GLY A 413 35.15 -1.25 0.75
C GLY A 413 34.79 0.17 0.26
N PHE A 414 33.90 0.30 -0.72
CA PHE A 414 33.35 1.58 -1.14
C PHE A 414 32.06 1.87 -0.36
N GLY A 415 32.03 2.99 0.37
CA GLY A 415 30.83 3.44 1.06
C GLY A 415 29.64 3.63 0.12
N PHE A 416 28.42 3.58 0.66
CA PHE A 416 27.25 3.99 -0.12
C PHE A 416 27.45 5.42 -0.65
N PRO A 417 26.97 5.73 -1.86
CA PRO A 417 27.11 7.07 -2.44
C PRO A 417 26.35 8.15 -1.67
N PHE A 418 25.49 7.75 -0.72
CA PHE A 418 24.68 8.64 0.10
C PHE A 418 24.79 8.25 1.58
N THR A 419 24.86 9.26 2.46
CA THR A 419 24.84 9.05 3.92
C THR A 419 23.38 8.95 4.37
N PRO A 420 22.98 7.89 5.11
CA PRO A 420 21.59 7.75 5.54
C PRO A 420 21.12 8.92 6.40
N THR A 421 19.87 9.32 6.25
CA THR A 421 19.20 10.27 7.14
C THR A 421 18.92 9.59 8.49
N PRO A 422 19.55 10.02 9.60
CA PRO A 422 19.50 9.28 10.84
C PRO A 422 18.36 9.76 11.76
N PHE A 423 17.64 8.81 12.33
CA PHE A 423 16.71 8.99 13.44
C PHE A 423 17.20 8.18 14.64
N VAL A 424 17.00 8.71 15.85
CA VAL A 424 17.40 8.03 17.09
C VAL A 424 16.21 7.96 18.02
N LEU A 425 15.69 6.75 18.22
CA LEU A 425 14.67 6.46 19.20
C LEU A 425 15.28 6.41 20.59
N LYS A 426 14.69 7.21 21.47
CA LYS A 426 15.04 7.29 22.88
C LYS A 426 13.84 6.88 23.72
N ASP A 427 14.08 6.83 25.03
CA ASP A 427 13.05 6.72 26.05
C ASP A 427 11.93 7.74 25.85
N PHE A 428 10.75 7.41 26.38
CA PHE A 428 9.61 8.30 26.33
C PHE A 428 9.92 9.61 27.03
N THR A 429 9.53 10.72 26.44
CA THR A 429 9.50 12.02 27.09
C THR A 429 8.35 12.08 28.11
N PRO A 430 8.41 13.01 29.08
CA PRO A 430 7.27 13.27 29.97
C PRO A 430 5.95 13.51 29.23
N LYS A 431 5.99 14.16 28.05
CA LYS A 431 4.80 14.41 27.23
C LYS A 431 4.23 13.11 26.65
N GLU A 432 5.09 12.21 26.16
CA GLU A 432 4.68 10.91 25.62
C GLU A 432 4.08 10.02 26.73
N ILE A 433 4.66 10.02 27.94
CA ILE A 433 4.08 9.31 29.11
C ILE A 433 2.68 9.84 29.44
N LEU A 434 2.46 11.15 29.38
CA LEU A 434 1.14 11.74 29.59
C LEU A 434 0.14 11.33 28.49
N SER A 435 0.58 11.20 27.24
CA SER A 435 -0.27 10.69 26.15
C SER A 435 -0.67 9.24 26.38
N LEU A 436 0.31 8.38 26.72
CA LEU A 436 0.09 6.98 27.03
C LEU A 436 -0.93 6.80 28.17
N LEU A 437 -0.84 7.58 29.24
CA LEU A 437 -1.81 7.51 30.34
C LEU A 437 -3.25 7.79 29.90
N ASN A 438 -3.44 8.70 28.95
CA ASN A 438 -4.77 9.03 28.42
C ASN A 438 -5.30 7.94 27.48
N GLU A 439 -4.45 7.41 26.60
CA GLU A 439 -4.81 6.40 25.61
C GLU A 439 -5.21 5.06 26.27
N LEU A 440 -4.55 4.71 27.36
CA LEU A 440 -4.59 3.36 27.93
C LEU A 440 -5.64 3.16 29.03
N ARG A 441 -6.43 4.20 29.31
CA ARG A 441 -7.48 4.17 30.35
C ARG A 441 -6.96 3.56 31.66
N PHE A 442 -5.78 4.00 32.11
CA PHE A 442 -5.24 3.61 33.41
C PHE A 442 -6.22 3.96 34.53
N ASN A 443 -6.05 3.30 35.68
CA ASN A 443 -6.72 3.72 36.91
C ASN A 443 -6.50 5.23 37.15
N GLU A 444 -7.58 5.94 37.48
CA GLU A 444 -7.58 7.39 37.59
C GLU A 444 -6.61 7.88 38.69
N THR A 445 -6.50 7.14 39.79
CA THR A 445 -5.60 7.45 40.90
C THR A 445 -4.13 7.32 40.50
N VAL A 446 -3.74 6.23 39.82
CA VAL A 446 -2.38 6.04 39.28
C VAL A 446 -2.04 7.14 38.28
N THR A 447 -2.98 7.44 37.38
CA THR A 447 -2.85 8.49 36.36
C THR A 447 -2.62 9.85 37.00
N LYS A 448 -3.42 10.21 38.01
CA LYS A 448 -3.31 11.47 38.75
C LYS A 448 -1.94 11.57 39.44
N ARG A 449 -1.47 10.50 40.10
CA ARG A 449 -0.17 10.49 40.78
C ARG A 449 0.98 10.74 39.80
N ILE A 450 1.04 10.02 38.67
CA ILE A 450 2.09 10.19 37.67
C ILE A 450 2.03 11.60 37.05
N ARG A 451 0.82 12.09 36.72
CA ARG A 451 0.63 13.44 36.19
C ARG A 451 1.12 14.51 37.16
N SER A 452 0.78 14.40 38.44
CA SER A 452 1.25 15.31 39.49
C SER A 452 2.77 15.31 39.61
N HIS A 453 3.42 14.14 39.61
CA HIS A 453 4.88 14.04 39.65
C HIS A 453 5.54 14.71 38.43
N LEU A 454 5.03 14.46 37.23
CA LEU A 454 5.55 15.07 36.01
C LEU A 454 5.33 16.59 35.97
N SER A 455 4.19 17.10 36.45
CA SER A 455 3.90 18.55 36.50
C SER A 455 4.77 19.31 37.52
N LEU A 456 5.05 18.72 38.69
CA LEU A 456 5.89 19.34 39.73
C LEU A 456 7.33 19.54 39.25
N ARG A 457 7.84 18.65 38.41
CA ARG A 457 9.22 18.72 37.85
C ARG A 457 9.40 19.77 36.74
N HIS A 458 8.31 20.23 36.12
CA HIS A 458 8.33 21.20 35.01
C HIS A 458 7.98 22.65 35.44
N GLY A 459 8.01 22.95 36.75
CA GLY A 459 8.00 24.33 37.24
C GLY A 459 6.69 25.09 37.09
N ASN A 460 5.54 24.40 37.02
CA ASN A 460 4.22 25.04 37.02
C ASN A 460 3.49 24.80 38.36
N PRO A 461 3.88 25.45 39.47
CA PRO A 461 3.38 25.17 40.81
C PRO A 461 1.95 25.71 41.07
N LYS A 462 1.30 26.35 40.10
CA LYS A 462 0.13 27.20 40.38
C LYS A 462 -1.21 26.48 40.62
N ASN A 463 -1.32 25.16 40.49
CA ASN A 463 -2.62 24.47 40.62
C ASN A 463 -2.60 23.08 41.31
N THR A 464 -1.56 22.71 42.07
CA THR A 464 -1.57 21.42 42.78
C THR A 464 -1.97 21.61 44.24
N SER A 465 -3.24 21.36 44.55
CA SER A 465 -3.67 21.06 45.92
C SER A 465 -2.81 19.92 46.48
N PRO A 466 -2.46 19.93 47.78
CA PRO A 466 -1.67 18.86 48.38
C PRO A 466 -2.41 17.53 48.18
N SER A 467 -1.83 16.66 47.35
CA SER A 467 -2.33 15.30 47.20
C SER A 467 -2.06 14.56 48.52
N SER A 468 -3.06 13.82 49.02
CA SER A 468 -2.89 12.87 50.12
C SER A 468 -2.04 11.65 49.73
N ASP A 469 -1.68 11.53 48.44
CA ASP A 469 -0.93 10.40 47.93
C ASP A 469 0.57 10.51 48.24
N ARG A 470 1.21 9.37 48.54
CA ARG A 470 2.66 9.30 48.73
C ARG A 470 3.42 9.82 47.51
N PRO A 471 4.57 10.50 47.69
CA PRO A 471 5.41 10.92 46.58
C PRO A 471 5.92 9.70 45.79
N ILE A 472 6.00 9.83 44.47
CA ILE A 472 6.55 8.79 43.58
C ILE A 472 8.07 8.73 43.74
N ASP A 473 8.61 7.52 43.86
CA ASP A 473 10.06 7.26 43.83
C ASP A 473 10.65 7.67 42.46
N PRO A 474 11.63 8.62 42.44
CA PRO A 474 12.21 9.10 41.19
C PRO A 474 12.92 8.03 40.35
N THR A 475 13.52 7.03 40.99
CA THR A 475 14.20 5.91 40.32
C THR A 475 13.19 5.04 39.60
N ARG A 476 12.04 4.79 40.22
CA ARG A 476 10.93 4.03 39.64
C ARG A 476 10.31 4.76 38.45
N MET A 477 10.16 6.08 38.56
CA MET A 477 9.70 6.91 37.45
C MET A 477 10.67 6.82 36.26
N ASN A 478 11.98 6.93 36.49
CA ASN A 478 12.99 6.82 35.42
C ASN A 478 12.94 5.45 34.71
N ILE A 479 12.66 4.35 35.41
CA ILE A 479 12.55 3.01 34.81
C ILE A 479 11.42 2.97 33.76
N ILE A 480 10.25 3.52 34.07
CA ILE A 480 9.06 3.43 33.21
C ILE A 480 9.09 4.41 32.03
N HIS A 481 10.10 5.28 31.93
CA HIS A 481 10.35 6.04 30.71
C HIS A 481 10.82 5.14 29.56
N HIS A 482 11.43 4.00 29.85
CA HIS A 482 11.90 3.08 28.82
C HIS A 482 10.73 2.27 28.22
N PRO A 483 10.52 2.24 26.89
CA PRO A 483 9.27 1.73 26.30
C PRO A 483 8.89 0.28 26.64
N VAL A 484 9.83 -0.67 26.59
CA VAL A 484 9.52 -2.05 27.01
C VAL A 484 9.22 -2.17 28.51
N LEU A 485 9.80 -1.32 29.36
CA LEU A 485 9.56 -1.34 30.80
C LEU A 485 8.24 -0.65 31.14
N TRP A 486 7.84 0.37 30.36
CA TRP A 486 6.47 0.91 30.39
C TRP A 486 5.44 -0.18 30.12
N ARG A 487 5.65 -1.01 29.08
CA ARG A 487 4.78 -2.17 28.79
C ARG A 487 4.68 -3.11 29.99
N CYS A 488 5.82 -3.45 30.61
CA CYS A 488 5.83 -4.31 31.80
C CYS A 488 5.06 -3.68 32.97
N PHE A 489 5.26 -2.38 33.22
CA PHE A 489 4.51 -1.63 34.23
C PHE A 489 3.01 -1.57 33.94
N ALA A 490 2.62 -1.40 32.68
CA ALA A 490 1.22 -1.34 32.28
C ALA A 490 0.46 -2.64 32.56
N ASN A 491 1.16 -3.78 32.53
CA ASN A 491 0.61 -5.11 32.80
C ASN A 491 0.46 -5.43 34.30
N LEU A 492 1.03 -4.62 35.20
CA LEU A 492 0.85 -4.79 36.63
C LEU A 492 -0.62 -4.51 37.04
N THR A 493 -1.07 -5.11 38.14
CA THR A 493 -2.35 -4.74 38.77
C THR A 493 -2.29 -3.32 39.34
N ASN A 494 -3.44 -2.73 39.68
CA ASN A 494 -3.47 -1.37 40.24
C ASN A 494 -2.73 -1.27 41.58
N GLU A 495 -2.81 -2.31 42.41
CA GLU A 495 -2.10 -2.38 43.70
C GLU A 495 -0.59 -2.44 43.48
N GLU A 496 -0.12 -3.31 42.58
CA GLU A 496 1.29 -3.41 42.21
C GLU A 496 1.82 -2.14 41.55
N LYS A 497 1.00 -1.43 40.76
CA LYS A 497 1.39 -0.13 40.19
C LYS A 497 1.65 0.90 41.30
N HIS A 498 0.77 0.97 42.30
CA HIS A 498 0.99 1.85 43.44
C HIS A 498 2.21 1.45 44.27
N ASP A 499 2.37 0.17 44.58
CA ASP A 499 3.55 -0.35 45.29
C ASP A 499 4.85 -0.06 44.53
N PHE A 500 4.87 -0.28 43.21
CA PHE A 500 6.02 0.05 42.35
C PHE A 500 6.37 1.52 42.43
N LEU A 501 5.39 2.42 42.29
CA LEU A 501 5.59 3.87 42.36
C LEU A 501 6.04 4.33 43.76
N ASP A 502 5.69 3.60 44.81
CA ASP A 502 6.11 3.83 46.19
C ASP A 502 7.51 3.30 46.50
N GLY A 503 8.17 2.62 45.54
CA GLY A 503 9.51 2.04 45.72
C GLY A 503 9.53 0.56 46.11
N GLY A 504 8.36 -0.09 46.20
CA GLY A 504 8.18 -1.48 46.62
C GLY A 504 9.04 -2.50 45.86
N TYR A 505 9.65 -3.42 46.61
CA TYR A 505 10.56 -4.42 46.06
C TYR A 505 9.82 -5.55 45.33
N ASP A 506 8.65 -5.95 45.83
CA ASP A 506 7.88 -7.05 45.25
C ASP A 506 7.30 -6.64 43.88
N ALA A 507 6.76 -5.43 43.75
CA ALA A 507 6.31 -4.93 42.45
C ALA A 507 7.46 -4.72 41.45
N LEU A 508 8.65 -4.30 41.91
CA LEU A 508 9.85 -4.28 41.05
C LEU A 508 10.20 -5.68 40.55
N SER A 509 10.16 -6.67 41.43
CA SER A 509 10.45 -8.07 41.09
C SER A 509 9.44 -8.64 40.09
N LYS A 510 8.16 -8.27 40.19
CA LYS A 510 7.13 -8.63 39.20
C LYS A 510 7.37 -7.96 37.84
N LEU A 511 7.77 -6.69 37.84
CA LEU A 511 8.17 -6.00 36.61
C LEU A 511 9.39 -6.66 35.98
N ALA A 512 10.39 -7.05 36.78
CA ALA A 512 11.58 -7.79 36.34
C ALA A 512 11.21 -9.13 35.69
N SER A 513 10.37 -9.92 36.36
CA SER A 513 9.86 -11.20 35.84
C SER A 513 9.17 -11.02 34.48
N THR A 514 8.29 -10.01 34.36
CA THR A 514 7.59 -9.71 33.10
C THR A 514 8.56 -9.33 31.98
N TYR A 515 9.58 -8.52 32.28
CA TYR A 515 10.61 -8.13 31.32
C TYR A 515 11.46 -9.33 30.86
N ILE A 516 11.83 -10.21 31.78
CA ILE A 516 12.59 -11.42 31.49
C ILE A 516 11.78 -12.42 30.65
N GLN A 517 10.50 -12.59 30.95
CA GLN A 517 9.59 -13.42 30.13
C GLN A 517 9.49 -12.88 28.70
N TRP A 518 9.36 -11.55 28.53
CA TRP A 518 9.43 -10.91 27.21
C TRP A 518 10.75 -11.22 26.49
N PHE A 519 11.88 -11.15 27.20
CA PHE A 519 13.18 -11.48 26.64
C PHE A 519 13.25 -12.95 26.19
N TYR A 520 12.77 -13.90 27.00
CA TYR A 520 12.77 -15.31 26.64
C TYR A 520 11.91 -15.60 25.41
N ALA A 521 10.69 -15.06 25.35
CA ALA A 521 9.84 -15.17 24.17
C ALA A 521 10.53 -14.61 22.90
N LYS A 522 11.25 -13.51 23.05
CA LYS A 522 12.03 -12.90 21.97
C LYS A 522 13.19 -13.79 21.51
N VAL A 523 13.91 -14.41 22.44
CA VAL A 523 14.99 -15.38 22.13
C VAL A 523 14.43 -16.60 21.42
N GLU A 524 13.35 -17.19 21.94
CA GLU A 524 12.70 -18.37 21.35
C GLU A 524 12.25 -18.09 19.90
N LYS A 525 11.61 -16.94 19.67
CA LYS A 525 11.15 -16.53 18.33
C LYS A 525 12.30 -16.33 17.33
N ARG A 526 13.48 -15.89 17.77
CA ARG A 526 14.59 -15.50 16.87
C ARG A 526 15.65 -16.56 16.69
N VAL A 527 15.96 -17.27 17.77
CA VAL A 527 17.00 -18.31 17.82
C VAL A 527 16.40 -19.69 17.59
N GLY A 528 15.10 -19.86 17.88
CA GLY A 528 14.38 -21.13 17.82
C GLY A 528 14.42 -21.88 19.16
N ASN A 529 14.07 -23.16 19.12
CA ASN A 529 14.06 -24.04 20.30
C ASN A 529 15.48 -24.21 20.85
N LEU A 530 15.79 -23.46 21.89
CA LEU A 530 17.00 -23.64 22.67
C LEU A 530 16.85 -24.85 23.59
N VAL A 531 17.92 -25.64 23.69
CA VAL A 531 17.97 -26.82 24.56
C VAL A 531 18.01 -26.37 26.03
N LEU A 532 17.32 -27.09 26.92
CA LEU A 532 17.42 -26.95 28.38
C LEU A 532 17.12 -25.56 28.96
N ASN A 533 16.23 -24.75 28.35
CA ASN A 533 16.00 -23.37 28.78
C ASN A 533 17.31 -22.54 28.84
N ALA A 534 18.21 -22.75 27.88
CA ALA A 534 19.54 -22.12 27.83
C ALA A 534 19.54 -20.62 28.13
N ALA A 535 18.53 -19.86 27.69
CA ALA A 535 18.42 -18.44 27.96
C ALA A 535 18.22 -18.12 29.45
N GLN A 536 17.40 -18.92 30.14
CA GLN A 536 17.19 -18.80 31.58
C GLN A 536 18.44 -19.18 32.34
N ILE A 537 19.02 -20.34 32.01
CA ILE A 537 20.26 -20.81 32.62
C ILE A 537 21.37 -19.76 32.49
N ALA A 538 21.59 -19.24 31.27
CA ALA A 538 22.61 -18.25 31.01
C ALA A 538 22.42 -16.99 31.84
N LEU A 539 21.21 -16.40 31.83
CA LEU A 539 20.96 -15.17 32.59
C LEU A 539 21.12 -15.38 34.10
N THR A 540 20.57 -16.45 34.66
CA THR A 540 20.64 -16.74 36.10
C THR A 540 22.08 -17.04 36.54
N LYS A 541 22.81 -17.86 35.78
CA LYS A 541 24.18 -18.26 36.13
C LYS A 541 25.16 -17.11 35.98
N SER A 542 25.03 -16.31 34.93
CA SER A 542 25.79 -15.08 34.79
C SER A 542 25.45 -14.10 35.92
N ALA A 543 24.18 -13.89 36.26
CA ALA A 543 23.79 -12.98 37.36
C ALA A 543 24.36 -13.41 38.73
N GLN A 544 24.44 -14.72 39.01
CA GLN A 544 25.04 -15.25 40.23
C GLN A 544 26.53 -14.86 40.41
N ARG A 545 27.25 -14.57 39.32
CA ARG A 545 28.65 -14.10 39.37
C ARG A 545 28.80 -12.60 39.70
N PHE A 546 27.68 -11.87 39.80
CA PHE A 546 27.63 -10.42 40.02
C PHE A 546 26.80 -10.06 41.27
N VAL A 547 26.49 -11.03 42.14
CA VAL A 547 25.70 -10.80 43.37
C VAL A 547 26.29 -9.68 44.22
N ASP A 548 27.61 -9.67 44.37
CA ASP A 548 28.33 -8.72 45.24
C ASP A 548 28.61 -7.37 44.57
N ASP A 549 28.64 -7.35 43.23
CA ASP A 549 28.87 -6.14 42.43
C ASP A 549 28.13 -6.23 41.08
N PRO A 550 26.85 -5.81 41.03
CA PRO A 550 26.06 -5.82 39.80
C PRO A 550 26.50 -4.81 38.73
N GLU A 551 27.35 -3.84 39.08
CA GLU A 551 27.77 -2.75 38.20
C GLU A 551 29.14 -3.00 37.53
N ARG A 552 29.92 -3.99 38.00
CA ARG A 552 31.21 -4.31 37.40
C ARG A 552 31.11 -4.71 35.94
N ASP A 553 32.21 -4.49 35.22
CA ASP A 553 32.40 -5.11 33.91
C ASP A 553 32.73 -6.60 34.08
N GLY A 554 32.10 -7.41 33.24
CA GLY A 554 32.34 -8.84 33.12
C GLY A 554 33.12 -9.21 31.88
N PHE A 555 33.88 -10.30 31.95
CA PHE A 555 34.56 -10.88 30.79
C PHE A 555 33.67 -11.93 30.13
N ARG A 556 33.51 -11.87 28.80
CA ARG A 556 32.60 -12.78 28.09
C ARG A 556 32.87 -14.27 28.39
N LYS A 557 34.13 -14.67 28.44
CA LYS A 557 34.50 -16.06 28.72
C LYS A 557 34.16 -16.46 30.16
N GLU A 558 34.73 -15.74 31.12
CA GLU A 558 34.69 -16.10 32.55
C GLU A 558 33.31 -15.88 33.19
N ASP A 559 32.62 -14.82 32.78
CA ASP A 559 31.39 -14.36 33.44
C ASP A 559 30.10 -14.73 32.70
N TRP A 560 30.20 -15.25 31.46
CA TRP A 560 29.04 -15.67 30.67
C TRP A 560 29.16 -17.09 30.13
N LEU A 561 30.22 -17.41 29.40
CA LEU A 561 30.37 -18.73 28.77
C LEU A 561 30.64 -19.83 29.81
N ASP A 562 31.64 -19.64 30.69
CA ASP A 562 32.02 -20.64 31.69
C ASP A 562 30.85 -21.01 32.63
N PRO A 563 30.05 -20.05 33.18
CA PRO A 563 28.87 -20.37 33.99
C PRO A 563 27.77 -21.11 33.21
N CYS A 564 27.65 -20.85 31.91
CA CYS A 564 26.73 -21.61 31.05
C CYS A 564 27.20 -23.05 30.85
N VAL A 565 28.51 -23.26 30.64
CA VAL A 565 29.11 -24.60 30.51
C VAL A 565 28.95 -25.40 31.80
N GLU A 566 29.24 -24.78 32.96
CA GLU A 566 29.07 -25.40 34.29
C GLU A 566 27.62 -25.86 34.52
N ALA A 567 26.64 -25.17 33.96
CA ALA A 567 25.23 -25.49 34.06
C ALA A 567 24.70 -26.42 32.93
N GLY A 568 25.59 -26.94 32.08
CA GLY A 568 25.24 -27.89 31.01
C GLY A 568 24.56 -27.26 29.79
N CYS A 569 24.63 -25.94 29.62
CA CYS A 569 24.10 -25.26 28.44
C CYS A 569 25.00 -25.56 27.21
N PRO A 570 24.46 -26.03 26.07
CA PRO A 570 25.28 -26.30 24.89
C PRO A 570 25.96 -25.05 24.33
N GLU A 571 27.22 -25.15 23.93
CA GLU A 571 28.02 -24.04 23.39
C GLU A 571 27.34 -23.30 22.24
N ILE A 572 26.68 -24.03 21.34
CA ILE A 572 25.91 -23.48 20.21
C ILE A 572 24.76 -22.54 20.62
N SER A 573 24.27 -22.68 21.86
CA SER A 573 23.19 -21.86 22.42
C SER A 573 23.71 -20.64 23.17
N GLN A 574 24.87 -20.74 23.83
CA GLN A 574 25.41 -19.69 24.71
C GLN A 574 25.69 -18.38 23.97
N ASP A 575 26.37 -18.49 22.83
CA ASP A 575 26.73 -17.34 22.01
C ASP A 575 25.51 -16.65 21.43
N LYS A 576 24.51 -17.42 20.99
CA LYS A 576 23.28 -16.87 20.44
C LYS A 576 22.48 -16.12 21.51
N VAL A 577 22.40 -16.65 22.73
CA VAL A 577 21.74 -15.97 23.85
C VAL A 577 22.50 -14.70 24.24
N PHE A 578 23.83 -14.72 24.25
CA PHE A 578 24.64 -13.52 24.53
C PHE A 578 24.33 -12.40 23.53
N GLN A 579 24.31 -12.73 22.24
CA GLN A 579 24.03 -11.76 21.17
C GLN A 579 22.59 -11.23 21.24
N GLU A 580 21.61 -12.08 21.56
CA GLU A 580 20.23 -11.60 21.77
C GLU A 580 20.10 -10.76 23.06
N ALA A 581 20.84 -11.07 24.13
CA ALA A 581 20.87 -10.24 25.35
C ALA A 581 21.41 -8.82 25.06
N ILE A 582 22.40 -8.73 24.16
CA ILE A 582 22.85 -7.45 23.61
C ILE A 582 21.71 -6.82 22.78
N SER A 583 21.16 -7.49 21.76
CA SER A 583 20.12 -6.90 20.89
C SER A 583 18.88 -6.43 21.66
N ALA A 584 18.47 -7.16 22.70
CA ALA A 584 17.34 -6.82 23.56
C ALA A 584 17.65 -5.73 24.59
N GLY A 585 18.92 -5.34 24.76
CA GLY A 585 19.33 -4.31 25.73
C GLY A 585 19.25 -4.80 27.18
N VAL A 586 19.44 -6.09 27.40
CA VAL A 586 19.60 -6.69 28.74
C VAL A 586 21.01 -6.36 29.26
N ILE A 587 21.99 -6.50 28.38
CA ILE A 587 23.40 -6.19 28.63
C ILE A 587 23.95 -5.22 27.58
N ASP A 588 24.99 -4.49 27.97
CA ASP A 588 25.82 -3.72 27.07
C ASP A 588 27.17 -4.43 26.93
N ALA A 589 27.64 -4.62 25.70
CA ALA A 589 28.87 -5.34 25.42
C ALA A 589 29.78 -4.56 24.48
N ASN A 590 31.08 -4.71 24.69
CA ASN A 590 32.13 -4.36 23.74
C ASN A 590 32.87 -5.65 23.29
N GLN A 591 34.03 -5.51 22.64
CA GLN A 591 34.73 -6.67 22.06
C GLN A 591 35.12 -7.77 23.07
N GLN A 592 35.38 -7.43 24.34
CA GLN A 592 35.85 -8.41 25.35
C GLN A 592 35.07 -8.37 26.65
N THR A 593 34.49 -7.22 27.00
CA THR A 593 33.75 -7.04 28.24
C THR A 593 32.28 -6.73 28.00
N TRP A 594 31.46 -7.01 28.99
CA TRP A 594 30.03 -6.72 29.00
C TRP A 594 29.59 -6.33 30.40
N LYS A 595 28.46 -5.63 30.53
CA LYS A 595 27.87 -5.29 31.82
C LYS A 595 26.36 -5.35 31.78
N TRP A 596 25.75 -5.55 32.94
CA TRP A 596 24.31 -5.44 33.09
C TRP A 596 23.87 -4.01 32.83
N LYS A 597 22.90 -3.84 31.93
CA LYS A 597 22.35 -2.50 31.67
C LYS A 597 21.54 -1.98 32.84
N ARG A 598 21.00 -2.90 33.65
CA ARG A 598 20.12 -2.63 34.78
C ARG A 598 20.57 -3.47 35.97
N PRO A 599 21.33 -2.89 36.92
CA PRO A 599 21.81 -3.59 38.12
C PRO A 599 20.72 -4.35 38.88
N TRP A 600 19.55 -3.72 39.05
CA TRP A 600 18.39 -4.34 39.72
C TRP A 600 17.87 -5.61 39.03
N LEU A 601 18.09 -5.77 37.73
CA LEU A 601 17.71 -6.97 36.99
C LEU A 601 18.68 -8.12 37.29
N CYS A 602 19.97 -7.82 37.45
CA CYS A 602 20.97 -8.78 37.89
C CYS A 602 20.64 -9.28 39.30
N GLU A 603 20.36 -8.37 40.24
CA GLU A 603 19.98 -8.73 41.61
C GLU A 603 18.74 -9.63 41.66
N PHE A 604 17.73 -9.33 40.84
CA PHE A 604 16.52 -10.16 40.72
C PHE A 604 16.86 -11.57 40.24
N LEU A 605 17.64 -11.71 39.16
CA LEU A 605 18.02 -13.00 38.59
C LEU A 605 18.94 -13.80 39.53
N ALA A 606 19.85 -13.13 40.24
CA ALA A 606 20.81 -13.75 41.13
C ALA A 606 20.13 -14.42 42.35
N LYS A 607 19.01 -13.87 42.82
CA LYS A 607 18.21 -14.42 43.92
C LYS A 607 17.42 -15.68 43.55
N GLY A 608 17.40 -16.07 42.27
CA GLY A 608 16.74 -17.30 41.81
C GLY A 608 15.21 -17.27 41.88
N VAL A 609 14.61 -16.08 41.94
CA VAL A 609 13.15 -15.91 41.88
C VAL A 609 12.74 -15.95 40.41
N THR A 610 12.62 -17.15 39.84
CA THR A 610 12.08 -17.37 38.49
C THR A 610 10.69 -17.94 38.53
#